data_AF-A0A4V2XZH4-F1
#
_entry.id   AF-A0A4V2XZH4-F1
#
_cell.length_a   1.000
_cell.length_b   1.000
_cell.length_c   1.000
_cell.angle_alpha   90.00
_cell.angle_beta   90.00
_cell.angle_gamma   90.00
#
_symmetry.space_group_name_H-M   'P 1'
#
loop_
_entity.id
_entity.type
_entity.pdbx_description
1 polymer ?
#
loop_
_entity_poly.entity_id
_entity_poly.type
_entity_poly.pdbx_seq_one_letter_code
_entity_poly.pdbx_strand_id
1 'polypeptide(L)'
;MADVRLGTGPGRWILLATVLGSGVAMLDATVVNVALPALARDLGAGMAGLQWTVNAYTLTLAGFILLGGSLGDRFGRRRIFLIGVLWFAVASALCGLAPNIETLIVSRALQGVGGA
;
A
#
# COMPACT_ATOMS: atom_id res chain seq x y z
N MET A 1 -14.51 -0.86 -23.57
CA MET A 1 -14.46 0.06 -22.41
C MET A 1 -15.35 1.23 -22.77
N ALA A 2 -16.50 1.43 -22.12
CA ALA A 2 -17.31 2.62 -22.40
C ALA A 2 -16.48 3.84 -21.99
N ASP A 3 -16.28 4.79 -22.89
CA ASP A 3 -15.55 6.05 -22.62
C ASP A 3 -16.24 6.79 -21.48
N VAL A 4 -15.75 6.60 -20.26
CA VAL A 4 -16.22 7.37 -19.11
C VAL A 4 -15.69 8.78 -19.30
N ARG A 5 -16.54 9.66 -19.83
CA ARG A 5 -16.24 11.09 -19.90
C ARG A 5 -16.02 11.62 -18.49
N LEU A 6 -14.83 12.15 -18.21
CA LEU A 6 -14.42 12.67 -16.90
C LEU A 6 -15.36 13.78 -16.36
N GLY A 7 -16.10 14.45 -17.24
CA GLY A 7 -17.11 15.45 -16.87
C GLY A 7 -18.45 14.88 -16.36
N THR A 8 -18.66 13.56 -16.39
CA THR A 8 -19.90 12.91 -15.92
C THR A 8 -19.78 12.52 -14.44
N GLY A 9 -20.92 12.37 -13.75
CA GLY A 9 -20.96 11.92 -12.34
C GLY A 9 -20.09 10.67 -12.07
N PRO A 10 -20.22 9.58 -12.85
CA PRO A 10 -19.37 8.39 -12.71
C PRO A 10 -17.87 8.66 -12.93
N GLY A 11 -17.51 9.51 -13.90
CA GLY A 11 -16.11 9.86 -14.16
C GLY A 11 -15.46 10.63 -13.01
N ARG A 12 -16.21 11.56 -12.40
CA ARG A 12 -15.75 12.31 -11.22
C ARG A 12 -15.52 11.38 -10.02
N TRP A 13 -16.39 10.40 -9.80
CA TRP A 13 -16.22 9.42 -8.72
C TRP A 13 -15.00 8.51 -8.93
N ILE A 14 -14.73 8.09 -10.16
CA ILE A 14 -13.53 7.31 -10.47
C ILE A 14 -12.27 8.12 -10.17
N LEU A 15 -12.20 9.37 -10.65
CA LEU A 15 -11.07 10.26 -10.38
C LEU A 15 -10.87 10.46 -8.88
N LEU A 16 -11.95 10.72 -8.15
CA LEU A 16 -11.90 10.95 -6.71
C LEU A 16 -11.39 9.71 -5.98
N ALA A 17 -11.88 8.52 -6.35
CA ALA A 17 -11.43 7.26 -5.76
C ALA A 17 -9.94 6.96 -6.05
N THR A 18 -9.48 7.17 -7.29
CA THR A 18 -8.08 6.93 -7.63
C THR A 18 -7.15 7.96 -6.99
N VAL A 19 -7.55 9.23 -6.94
CA VAL A 19 -6.77 10.28 -6.25
C VAL A 19 -6.67 9.99 -4.76
N LEU A 20 -7.76 9.60 -4.11
CA LEU A 20 -7.73 9.22 -2.70
C LEU A 20 -6.88 7.97 -2.47
N GLY A 21 -7.00 6.95 -3.31
CA GLY A 21 -6.19 5.74 -3.23
C GLY A 21 -4.69 6.05 -3.32
N SER A 22 -4.29 6.86 -4.30
CA SER A 22 -2.89 7.30 -4.45
C SER A 22 -2.44 8.18 -3.27
N GLY A 23 -3.30 9.06 -2.77
CA GLY A 23 -3.02 9.88 -1.60
C GLY A 23 -2.76 9.04 -0.35
N VAL A 24 -3.57 8.01 -0.10
CA VAL A 24 -3.39 7.09 1.03
C VAL A 24 -2.06 6.33 0.92
N ALA A 25 -1.71 5.83 -0.27
CA ALA A 25 -0.43 5.15 -0.49
C ALA A 25 0.78 6.07 -0.26
N MET A 26 0.67 7.34 -0.65
CA MET A 26 1.72 8.33 -0.43
C MET A 26 1.85 8.74 1.03
N LEU A 27 0.71 8.87 1.74
CA LEU A 27 0.70 9.11 3.18
C LEU A 27 1.35 7.96 3.95
N ASP A 28 1.09 6.71 3.60
CA ASP A 28 1.67 5.54 4.26
C ASP A 28 3.21 5.55 4.25
N ALA A 29 3.83 5.80 3.09
CA ALA A 29 5.27 5.91 2.97
C ALA A 29 5.83 7.02 3.88
N THR A 30 5.11 8.13 3.99
CA THR A 30 5.53 9.28 4.80
C THR A 30 5.37 9.01 6.29
N VAL A 31 4.23 8.44 6.71
CA VAL A 31 3.91 8.10 8.10
C VAL A 31 4.95 7.18 8.69
N VAL A 32 5.38 6.15 7.96
CA VAL A 32 6.39 5.23 8.51
C VAL A 32 7.75 5.89 8.63
N ASN A 33 8.16 6.73 7.69
CA ASN A 33 9.41 7.50 7.84
C ASN A 33 9.39 8.38 9.10
N VAL A 34 8.24 8.99 9.41
CA VAL A 34 8.05 9.75 10.66
C VAL A 34 8.03 8.84 11.90
N ALA A 35 7.51 7.62 11.77
CA ALA A 35 7.44 6.65 12.86
C ALA A 35 8.75 5.91 13.12
N LEU A 36 9.74 5.91 12.21
CA LEU A 36 11.02 5.20 12.37
C LEU A 36 11.71 5.46 13.71
N PRO A 37 11.81 6.71 14.23
CA PRO A 37 12.44 6.98 15.53
C PRO A 37 11.63 6.44 16.72
N ALA A 38 10.31 6.30 16.59
CA ALA A 38 9.46 5.66 17.59
C ALA A 38 9.63 4.13 17.53
N LEU A 39 9.57 3.54 16.34
CA LEU A 39 9.81 2.11 16.11
C LEU A 39 11.18 1.66 16.64
N ALA A 40 12.21 2.48 16.47
CA ALA A 40 13.55 2.21 17.00
C ALA A 40 13.57 2.12 18.54
N ARG A 41 12.83 3.01 19.21
CA ARG A 41 12.77 3.09 20.68
C ARG A 41 11.83 2.07 21.30
N ASP A 42 10.64 1.89 20.72
CA ASP A 42 9.56 1.09 21.28
C ASP A 42 9.72 -0.41 20.97
N LEU A 43 10.27 -0.76 19.80
CA LEU A 43 10.47 -2.17 19.39
C LEU A 43 11.93 -2.63 19.52
N GLY A 44 12.83 -1.77 20.03
CA GLY A 44 14.26 -2.05 20.09
C GLY A 44 14.88 -2.35 18.72
N ALA A 45 14.28 -1.83 17.65
CA ALA A 45 14.68 -2.13 16.28
C ALA A 45 16.04 -1.49 15.97
N GLY A 46 17.06 -2.33 15.78
CA GLY A 46 18.35 -1.88 15.25
C GLY A 46 18.21 -1.30 13.84
N MET A 47 19.26 -0.61 13.36
CA MET A 47 19.26 0.04 12.04
C MET A 47 18.86 -0.89 10.89
N ALA A 48 19.24 -2.18 10.97
CA ALA A 48 18.82 -3.18 10.00
C ALA A 48 17.30 -3.40 9.96
N GLY A 49 16.61 -3.44 11.12
CA GLY A 49 15.16 -3.62 11.17
C GLY A 49 14.38 -2.43 10.61
N LEU A 50 14.87 -1.21 10.87
CA LEU A 50 14.31 0.02 10.31
C LEU A 50 14.44 0.05 8.78
N GLN A 51 15.61 -0.31 8.24
CA GLN A 51 15.82 -0.41 6.80
C GLN A 51 14.92 -1.48 6.17
N TRP A 52 14.81 -2.65 6.77
CA TRP A 52 13.93 -3.71 6.28
C TRP A 52 12.46 -3.33 6.30
N THR A 53 12.02 -2.49 7.24
CA THR A 53 10.64 -1.99 7.31
C THR A 53 10.27 -1.18 6.06
N VAL A 54 11.22 -0.41 5.50
CA VAL A 54 11.02 0.37 4.27
C VAL A 54 11.30 -0.46 3.01
N ASN A 55 12.35 -1.28 3.05
CA ASN A 55 12.74 -2.11 1.91
C ASN A 55 11.72 -3.20 1.59
N ALA A 56 11.14 -3.86 2.60
CA ALA A 56 10.15 -4.90 2.38
C ALA A 56 8.91 -4.39 1.61
N TYR A 57 8.43 -3.19 1.97
CA TYR A 57 7.35 -2.51 1.25
C TYR A 57 7.78 -2.19 -0.19
N THR A 58 8.92 -1.52 -0.37
CA THR A 58 9.38 -1.08 -1.70
C THR A 58 9.66 -2.26 -2.63
N LEU A 59 10.27 -3.33 -2.12
CA LEU A 59 10.63 -4.52 -2.87
C LEU A 59 9.37 -5.26 -3.38
N THR A 60 8.38 -5.44 -2.50
CA THR A 60 7.12 -6.10 -2.87
C THR A 60 6.31 -5.23 -3.81
N LEU A 61 6.19 -3.92 -3.54
CA LEU A 61 5.54 -2.98 -4.44
C LEU A 61 6.17 -3.04 -5.84
N ALA A 62 7.49 -2.87 -5.96
CA ALA A 62 8.19 -2.86 -7.24
C ALA A 62 8.13 -4.22 -7.95
N GLY A 63 8.25 -5.32 -7.21
CA GLY A 63 8.21 -6.68 -7.77
C GLY A 63 6.82 -7.09 -8.25
N PHE A 64 5.76 -6.60 -7.61
CA PHE A 64 4.38 -6.96 -7.94
C PHE A 64 3.67 -5.94 -8.82
N ILE A 65 4.20 -4.74 -9.06
CA ILE A 65 3.49 -3.69 -9.83
C ILE A 65 3.12 -4.14 -11.25
N LEU A 66 4.00 -4.92 -11.89
CA LEU A 66 3.75 -5.49 -13.21
C LEU A 66 2.69 -6.60 -13.15
N LEU A 67 2.71 -7.40 -12.08
CA LEU A 67 1.70 -8.42 -11.82
C LEU A 67 0.34 -7.77 -11.58
N GLY A 68 0.24 -6.79 -10.68
CA GLY A 68 -0.97 -6.01 -10.39
C GLY A 68 -1.55 -5.35 -11.66
N GLY A 69 -0.70 -4.73 -12.47
CA GLY A 69 -1.07 -4.21 -13.79
C GLY A 69 -1.66 -5.28 -14.73
N SER A 70 -0.98 -6.42 -14.88
CA SER A 70 -1.43 -7.51 -15.73
C SER A 70 -2.75 -8.16 -15.25
N LEU A 71 -2.92 -8.31 -13.92
CA LEU A 71 -4.18 -8.75 -13.32
C LEU A 71 -5.28 -7.72 -13.56
N GLY A 72 -4.97 -6.43 -13.44
CA GLY A 72 -5.89 -5.32 -13.72
C GLY A 72 -6.42 -5.33 -15.15
N ASP A 73 -5.55 -5.61 -16.11
CA ASP A 73 -5.94 -5.69 -17.51
C ASP A 73 -6.75 -6.96 -17.83
N ARG A 74 -6.47 -8.09 -17.16
CA ARG A 74 -7.16 -9.37 -17.40
C ARG A 74 -8.51 -9.51 -16.66
N PHE A 75 -8.57 -9.11 -15.39
CA PHE A 75 -9.75 -9.31 -14.51
C PHE A 75 -10.60 -8.04 -14.35
N GLY A 76 -10.12 -6.92 -14.88
CA GLY A 76 -10.81 -5.64 -14.87
C GLY A 76 -10.30 -4.70 -13.77
N ARG A 77 -9.86 -3.51 -14.20
CA ARG A 77 -9.20 -2.49 -13.37
C ARG A 77 -9.98 -2.11 -12.11
N ARG A 78 -11.31 -1.98 -12.19
CA ARG A 78 -12.15 -1.63 -11.02
C ARG A 78 -12.10 -2.71 -9.93
N ARG A 79 -12.14 -3.99 -10.30
CA ARG A 79 -12.15 -5.09 -9.32
C ARG A 79 -10.79 -5.20 -8.64
N ILE A 80 -9.72 -5.18 -9.42
CA ILE A 80 -8.35 -5.25 -8.90
C ILE A 80 -8.03 -4.05 -8.02
N PHE A 81 -8.44 -2.83 -8.40
CA PHE A 81 -8.28 -1.65 -7.56
C PHE A 81 -8.97 -1.80 -6.20
N LEU A 82 -10.23 -2.27 -6.18
CA LEU A 82 -10.96 -2.46 -4.92
C LEU A 82 -10.33 -3.56 -4.04
N ILE A 83 -9.87 -4.66 -4.64
CA ILE A 83 -9.16 -5.73 -3.93
C ILE A 83 -7.86 -5.20 -3.34
N GLY A 84 -7.07 -4.46 -4.11
CA GLY A 84 -5.82 -3.84 -3.66
C GLY A 84 -6.06 -2.87 -2.50
N VAL A 85 -7.05 -1.97 -2.61
CA VAL A 85 -7.41 -1.04 -1.52
C VAL A 85 -7.83 -1.77 -0.26
N LEU A 86 -8.67 -2.81 -0.36
CA LEU A 86 -9.11 -3.57 0.80
C LEU A 86 -7.95 -4.33 1.46
N TRP A 87 -7.10 -4.96 0.64
CA TRP A 87 -5.90 -5.65 1.11
C TRP A 87 -4.93 -4.69 1.79
N PHE A 88 -4.67 -3.54 1.18
CA PHE A 88 -3.84 -2.48 1.72
C PHE A 88 -4.36 -2.01 3.07
N ALA A 89 -5.67 -1.79 3.20
CA ALA A 89 -6.28 -1.38 4.47
C ALA A 89 -6.09 -2.43 5.59
N VAL A 90 -6.29 -3.72 5.28
CA VAL A 90 -6.06 -4.81 6.24
C VAL A 90 -4.59 -4.90 6.63
N ALA A 91 -3.67 -4.82 5.66
CA ALA A 91 -2.24 -4.83 5.93
C ALA A 91 -1.79 -3.62 6.76
N SER A 92 -2.34 -2.43 6.51
CA SER A 92 -2.11 -1.23 7.33
C SER A 92 -2.54 -1.42 8.79
N ALA A 93 -3.70 -2.05 9.01
CA ALA A 93 -4.17 -2.36 10.36
C ALA A 93 -3.23 -3.36 11.06
N LEU A 94 -2.71 -4.36 10.34
CA LEU A 94 -1.72 -5.30 10.87
C LEU A 94 -0.40 -4.60 11.24
N CYS A 95 0.05 -3.64 10.44
CA CYS A 95 1.22 -2.82 10.78
C CYS A 95 1.02 -2.06 12.10
N GLY A 96 -0.17 -1.52 12.35
CA GLY A 96 -0.49 -0.81 13.60
C GLY A 96 -0.62 -1.72 14.83
N LEU A 97 -0.88 -3.01 14.62
CA LEU A 97 -1.00 -4.03 15.68
C LEU A 97 0.29 -4.83 15.91
N ALA A 98 1.37 -4.52 15.18
CA ALA A 98 2.59 -5.32 15.19
C ALA A 98 3.29 -5.30 16.57
N PRO A 99 3.46 -6.45 17.23
CA PRO A 99 4.10 -6.53 18.56
C PRO A 99 5.63 -6.49 18.51
N ASN A 100 6.25 -6.74 17.35
CA ASN A 100 7.70 -6.76 17.18
C ASN A 100 8.11 -6.30 15.77
N ILE A 101 9.40 -6.03 15.56
CA ILE A 101 9.90 -5.49 14.28
C ILE A 101 9.71 -6.49 13.12
N GLU A 102 9.82 -7.79 13.37
CA GLU A 102 9.68 -8.82 12.33
C GLU A 102 8.25 -8.89 11.79
N THR A 103 7.26 -8.89 12.69
CA THR A 103 5.84 -8.82 12.30
C THR A 103 5.53 -7.53 11.56
N LEU A 104 6.13 -6.41 11.92
CA LEU A 104 6.00 -5.16 11.17
C LEU A 104 6.57 -5.29 9.76
N ILE A 105 7.79 -5.84 9.60
CA ILE A 105 8.42 -6.04 8.29
C ILE A 105 7.55 -6.93 7.40
N VAL A 106 7.02 -8.05 7.93
CA VAL A 106 6.13 -8.94 7.18
C VAL A 106 4.83 -8.24 6.81
N SER A 107 4.23 -7.48 7.73
CA SER A 107 3.00 -6.72 7.48
C SER A 107 3.23 -5.68 6.37
N ARG A 108 4.40 -5.03 6.35
CA ARG A 108 4.80 -4.05 5.33
C ARG A 108 5.04 -4.70 3.97
N ALA A 109 5.61 -5.90 3.94
CA ALA A 109 5.71 -6.69 2.72
C ALA A 109 4.30 -7.01 2.16
N LEU A 110 3.38 -7.45 3.02
CA LEU A 110 1.99 -7.70 2.60
C LEU A 110 1.30 -6.41 2.13
N GLN A 111 1.61 -5.28 2.75
CA GLN A 111 1.07 -3.98 2.38
C GLN A 111 1.52 -3.55 0.98
N GLY A 112 2.79 -3.77 0.63
CA GLY A 112 3.32 -3.50 -0.71
C GLY A 112 2.68 -4.36 -1.81
N VAL A 113 2.31 -5.62 -1.49
CA VAL A 113 1.53 -6.46 -2.42
C VAL A 113 0.14 -5.88 -2.70
N GLY A 114 -0.53 -5.28 -1.71
CA GLY A 114 -1.83 -4.62 -1.92
C GLY A 114 -1.76 -3.27 -2.64
N GLY A 115 -0.60 -2.60 -2.57
CA GLY A 115 -0.36 -1.33 -3.24
C GLY A 115 0.01 -1.45 -4.72
N ALA A 116 0.40 -2.66 -5.17
CA ALA A 116 0.81 -2.98 -6.54
C ALA A 116 -0.38 -3.32 -7.45
#